data_AF-A0A352XW59-F1
#
_entry.id   AF-A0A352XW59-F1
#
_cell.length_a   1.000
_cell.length_b   1.000
_cell.length_c   1.000
_cell.angle_alpha   90.00
_cell.angle_beta   90.00
_cell.angle_gamma   90.00
#
_symmetry.space_group_name_H-M   'P 1'
#
loop_
_entity.id
_entity.type
_entity.pdbx_description
1 polymer ?
#
loop_
_entity_poly.entity_id
_entity_poly.type
_entity_poly.pdbx_seq_one_letter_code
_entity_poly.pdbx_strand_id
1 'polypeptide(L)'
;MPDIRIYAAPSLTEVIKQLWMYRSSGILTIWPATGARQEDTRITIELGRPLYVHRGSHWENATESIMVWLNSWGEIHFLFQSTEARLRLPPPAFSAPAQSTLLQQKPLSINTQPLRATSANSWATQPTQLSSLHTTNQQAKALPGNSSRTGELPLPHDLLHEEGKNSLTTSNDRSPATMAGKTAIASLTSYGRVFPPANLPRYDRTIFLLINGRRTIADFSQLTKRSTEEIYASLHRLQNLQIITIETLPAQP
;
A
#
# COMPACT_ATOMS: atom_id res chain seq x y z
N MET A 1 -2.73 19.97 28.03
CA MET A 1 -2.58 18.72 27.25
C MET A 1 -3.93 18.02 27.28
N PRO A 2 -4.57 17.72 26.15
CA PRO A 2 -5.84 16.97 26.16
C PRO A 2 -5.60 15.56 26.69
N ASP A 3 -6.41 15.11 27.63
CA ASP A 3 -6.38 13.73 28.14
C ASP A 3 -6.75 12.77 27.01
N ILE A 4 -5.77 12.00 26.54
CA ILE A 4 -5.98 10.96 25.54
C ILE A 4 -6.55 9.75 26.27
N ARG A 5 -7.86 9.52 26.13
CA ARG A 5 -8.53 8.34 26.69
C ARG A 5 -8.40 7.17 25.73
N ILE A 6 -7.71 6.12 26.18
CA ILE A 6 -7.62 4.83 25.50
C ILE A 6 -8.73 3.94 26.05
N TYR A 7 -9.50 3.33 25.16
CA TYR A 7 -10.60 2.42 25.49
C TYR A 7 -10.24 0.99 25.10
N ALA A 8 -10.93 0.01 25.68
CA ALA A 8 -10.82 -1.40 25.33
C ALA A 8 -12.16 -1.91 24.80
N ALA A 9 -12.12 -2.83 23.82
CA ALA A 9 -13.30 -3.51 23.29
C ALA A 9 -12.97 -4.96 22.92
N PRO A 10 -13.94 -5.87 23.04
CA PRO A 10 -13.72 -7.29 22.74
C PRO A 10 -13.50 -7.59 21.26
N SER A 11 -13.90 -6.68 20.35
CA SER A 11 -13.68 -6.80 18.91
C SER A 11 -13.81 -5.46 18.19
N LEU A 12 -13.23 -5.36 16.99
CA LEU A 12 -13.41 -4.21 16.12
C LEU A 12 -14.87 -4.06 15.66
N THR A 13 -15.56 -5.18 15.41
CA THR A 13 -16.96 -5.17 14.98
C THR A 13 -17.86 -4.40 15.94
N GLU A 14 -17.69 -4.55 17.26
CA GLU A 14 -18.53 -3.82 18.23
C GLU A 14 -18.25 -2.32 18.21
N VAL A 15 -17.00 -1.90 18.07
CA VAL A 15 -16.64 -0.48 17.94
C VAL A 15 -17.26 0.11 16.67
N ILE A 16 -17.12 -0.57 15.53
CA ILE A 16 -17.69 -0.10 14.25
C ILE A 16 -19.21 -0.06 14.32
N LYS A 17 -19.86 -1.06 14.93
CA LYS A 17 -21.32 -1.09 15.14
C LYS A 17 -21.78 0.13 15.95
N GLN A 18 -21.06 0.46 17.03
CA GLN A 18 -21.34 1.65 17.83
C GLN A 18 -21.17 2.94 17.01
N LEU A 19 -20.06 3.09 16.29
CA LEU A 19 -19.82 4.25 15.42
C LEU A 19 -20.90 4.39 14.34
N TRP A 20 -21.39 3.28 13.80
CA TRP A 20 -22.49 3.24 12.84
C TRP A 20 -23.82 3.70 13.43
N MET A 21 -24.15 3.29 14.66
CA MET A 21 -25.36 3.75 15.36
C MET A 21 -25.35 5.26 15.59
N TYR A 22 -24.20 5.82 15.99
CA TYR A 22 -24.07 7.25 16.26
C TYR A 22 -23.70 8.09 15.04
N ARG A 23 -23.52 7.48 13.86
CA ARG A 23 -23.08 8.15 12.62
C ARG A 23 -21.80 8.98 12.79
N SER A 24 -20.94 8.59 13.72
CA SER A 24 -19.75 9.38 14.06
C SER A 24 -18.75 9.38 12.92
N SER A 25 -18.09 10.52 12.70
CA SER A 25 -17.03 10.67 11.71
C SER A 25 -15.72 11.04 12.40
N GLY A 26 -14.61 10.43 12.01
CA GLY A 26 -13.36 10.59 12.72
C GLY A 26 -12.26 9.61 12.33
N ILE A 27 -11.16 9.67 13.08
CA ILE A 27 -10.05 8.74 12.95
C ILE A 27 -10.13 7.76 14.13
N LEU A 28 -10.39 6.49 13.81
CA LEU A 28 -10.34 5.39 14.76
C LEU A 28 -8.94 4.78 14.71
N THR A 29 -8.26 4.75 15.83
CA THR A 29 -6.91 4.21 15.94
C THR A 29 -6.95 2.98 16.84
N ILE A 30 -6.50 1.82 16.36
CA ILE A 30 -6.66 0.53 17.04
C ILE A 30 -5.33 -0.23 17.18
N TRP A 31 -5.18 -0.91 18.31
CA TRP A 31 -4.04 -1.74 18.67
C TRP A 31 -4.56 -3.09 19.19
N PRO A 32 -3.89 -4.22 18.91
CA PRO A 32 -4.24 -5.49 19.55
C PRO A 32 -4.00 -5.40 21.07
N ALA A 33 -4.91 -5.94 21.87
CA ALA A 33 -4.76 -5.97 23.33
C ALA A 33 -3.72 -7.00 23.78
N THR A 34 -3.53 -8.06 22.99
CA THR A 34 -2.60 -9.16 23.26
C THR A 34 -1.60 -9.32 22.11
N GLY A 35 -0.32 -9.53 22.44
CA GLY A 35 0.74 -9.77 21.45
C GLY A 35 1.93 -8.81 21.60
N ALA A 36 3.08 -9.22 21.05
CA ALA A 36 4.26 -8.35 20.97
C ALA A 36 3.96 -7.17 20.04
N ARG A 37 4.01 -5.94 20.58
CA ARG A 37 3.76 -4.62 19.93
C ARG A 37 3.61 -4.70 18.41
N GLN A 38 2.39 -5.01 17.96
CA GLN A 38 2.04 -4.99 16.55
C GLN A 38 1.63 -3.58 16.14
N GLU A 39 1.88 -3.28 14.88
CA GLU A 39 1.72 -1.97 14.26
C GLU A 39 0.37 -1.34 14.56
N ASP A 40 0.46 -0.03 14.72
CA ASP A 40 -0.62 0.87 15.04
C ASP A 40 -1.51 1.05 13.79
N THR A 41 -2.81 0.72 13.83
CA THR A 41 -3.70 0.81 12.66
C THR A 41 -4.70 1.94 12.80
N ARG A 42 -4.78 2.81 11.79
CA ARG A 42 -5.71 3.93 11.75
C ARG A 42 -6.78 3.68 10.71
N ILE A 43 -8.02 3.96 11.04
CA ILE A 43 -9.18 3.75 10.18
C ILE A 43 -9.92 5.09 10.09
N THR A 44 -10.08 5.58 8.87
CA THR A 44 -10.91 6.75 8.61
C THR A 44 -12.37 6.31 8.59
N ILE A 45 -13.17 6.91 9.46
CA ILE A 45 -14.61 6.64 9.61
C ILE A 45 -15.38 7.87 9.11
N GLU A 46 -16.34 7.66 8.22
CA GLU A 46 -17.28 8.69 7.76
C GLU A 46 -18.71 8.20 7.94
N LEU A 47 -19.52 8.97 8.66
CA LEU A 47 -20.93 8.63 8.96
C LEU A 47 -21.10 7.23 9.57
N GLY A 48 -20.12 6.84 10.39
CA GLY A 48 -20.04 5.53 11.03
C GLY A 48 -19.65 4.38 10.10
N ARG A 49 -19.15 4.65 8.90
CA ARG A 49 -18.64 3.66 7.94
C ARG A 49 -17.12 3.76 7.79
N PRO A 50 -16.38 2.66 7.84
CA PRO A 50 -14.96 2.68 7.54
C PRO A 50 -14.73 2.88 6.03
N LEU A 51 -13.82 3.79 5.69
CA LEU A 51 -13.47 4.13 4.30
C LEU A 51 -12.07 3.68 3.93
N TYR A 52 -11.10 4.04 4.78
CA TYR A 52 -9.69 3.78 4.54
C TYR A 52 -9.05 3.21 5.79
N VAL A 53 -8.13 2.29 5.58
CA VAL A 53 -7.27 1.72 6.60
C VAL A 53 -5.85 2.12 6.30
N HIS A 54 -5.17 2.65 7.30
CA HIS A 54 -3.78 3.04 7.28
C HIS A 54 -3.00 2.15 8.24
N ARG A 55 -2.07 1.39 7.68
CA ARG A 55 -1.20 0.47 8.41
C ARG A 55 0.26 0.78 8.06
N GLY A 56 1.02 1.27 9.04
CA GLY A 56 2.41 1.66 8.84
C GLY A 56 2.55 2.78 7.79
N SER A 57 2.92 2.42 6.56
CA SER A 57 3.02 3.36 5.41
C SER A 57 2.03 3.05 4.28
N HIS A 58 1.10 2.12 4.49
CA HIS A 58 0.13 1.70 3.47
C HIS A 58 -1.23 2.32 3.76
N TRP A 59 -1.83 2.92 2.73
CA TRP A 59 -3.22 3.34 2.71
C TRP A 59 -3.99 2.41 1.79
N GLU A 60 -5.03 1.78 2.32
CA GLU A 60 -5.86 0.83 1.60
C GLU A 60 -7.34 1.15 1.83
N ASN A 61 -8.20 0.81 0.87
CA ASN A 61 -9.64 0.92 1.07
C ASN A 61 -10.07 -0.07 2.15
N ALA A 62 -11.06 0.30 2.98
CA ALA A 62 -11.64 -0.58 3.98
C ALA A 62 -12.48 -1.68 3.31
N THR A 63 -11.80 -2.67 2.72
CA THR A 63 -12.43 -3.85 2.13
C THR A 63 -12.83 -4.84 3.20
N GLU A 64 -13.80 -5.71 2.89
CA GLU A 64 -14.25 -6.76 3.80
C GLU A 64 -13.10 -7.65 4.29
N SER A 65 -12.17 -8.01 3.40
CA SER A 65 -11.01 -8.84 3.75
C SER A 65 -10.10 -8.21 4.81
N ILE A 66 -9.88 -6.89 4.74
CA ILE A 66 -9.07 -6.15 5.72
C ILE A 66 -9.83 -6.04 7.04
N MET A 67 -11.14 -5.79 7.00
CA MET A 67 -11.97 -5.73 8.20
C MET A 67 -12.04 -7.09 8.92
N VAL A 68 -12.15 -8.20 8.18
CA VAL A 68 -12.11 -9.56 8.73
C VAL A 68 -10.75 -9.85 9.37
N TRP A 69 -9.66 -9.47 8.70
CA TRP A 69 -8.32 -9.62 9.25
C TRP A 69 -8.12 -8.80 10.53
N LEU A 70 -8.52 -7.52 10.56
CA LEU A 70 -8.43 -6.70 11.77
C LEU A 70 -9.29 -7.25 12.91
N ASN A 71 -10.45 -7.83 12.59
CA ASN A 71 -11.32 -8.44 13.59
C ASN A 71 -10.74 -9.76 14.15
N SER A 72 -9.81 -10.41 13.44
CA SER A 72 -9.11 -11.61 13.93
C SER A 72 -8.16 -11.34 15.09
N TRP A 73 -7.85 -10.06 15.38
CA TRP A 73 -7.05 -9.65 16.54
C TRP A 73 -7.76 -9.93 17.88
N GLY A 74 -9.09 -10.10 17.86
CA GLY A 74 -9.88 -10.30 19.07
C GLY A 74 -9.99 -9.00 19.85
N GLU A 75 -9.58 -9.03 21.12
CA GLU A 75 -9.63 -7.87 22.00
C GLU A 75 -8.68 -6.77 21.52
N ILE A 76 -9.19 -5.54 21.46
CA ILE A 76 -8.47 -4.38 20.96
C ILE A 76 -8.51 -3.22 21.95
N HIS A 77 -7.43 -2.45 21.94
CA HIS A 77 -7.42 -1.10 22.47
C HIS A 77 -7.68 -0.11 21.35
N PHE A 78 -8.41 0.97 21.63
CA PHE A 78 -8.71 1.96 20.62
C PHE A 78 -8.77 3.39 21.16
N LEU A 79 -8.54 4.33 20.24
CA LEU A 79 -8.69 5.76 20.43
C LEU A 79 -9.49 6.31 19.25
N PHE A 80 -10.59 7.01 19.52
CA PHE A 80 -11.39 7.66 18.47
C PHE A 80 -11.25 9.18 18.56
N GLN A 81 -10.77 9.78 17.47
CA GLN A 81 -10.67 11.24 17.31
C GLN A 81 -11.78 11.71 16.38
N SER A 82 -12.88 12.22 16.96
CA SER A 82 -13.99 12.75 16.17
C SER A 82 -13.54 13.95 15.34
N THR A 83 -13.83 13.92 14.04
CA THR A 83 -13.62 15.03 13.11
C THR A 83 -14.84 15.94 13.04
N GLU A 84 -15.94 15.58 13.72
CA GLU A 84 -17.00 16.54 13.98
C GLU A 84 -16.43 17.65 14.85
N ALA A 85 -15.96 18.71 14.17
CA ALA A 85 -16.01 20.04 14.69
C ALA A 85 -17.45 20.23 15.11
N ARG A 86 -17.75 19.97 16.39
CA ARG A 86 -18.96 20.45 17.04
C ARG A 86 -19.18 21.82 16.48
N LEU A 87 -20.29 21.98 15.76
CA LEU A 87 -20.89 23.23 15.34
C LEU A 87 -20.43 24.32 16.31
N ARG A 88 -19.29 24.95 16.02
CA ARG A 88 -18.90 26.17 16.68
C ARG A 88 -19.81 27.15 16.00
N LEU A 89 -21.04 27.23 16.51
CA LEU A 89 -21.87 28.38 16.31
C LEU A 89 -20.93 29.57 16.47
N PRO A 90 -20.89 30.50 15.49
CA PRO A 90 -20.12 31.71 15.67
C PRO A 90 -20.49 32.29 17.05
N PRO A 91 -19.52 32.77 17.84
CA PRO A 91 -19.81 33.37 19.13
C PRO A 91 -20.94 34.39 18.95
N PRO A 92 -21.94 34.44 19.84
CA PRO A 92 -23.02 35.42 19.72
C PRO A 92 -22.36 36.79 19.59
N ALA A 93 -22.61 37.48 18.48
CA ALA A 93 -22.18 38.85 18.31
C ALA A 93 -22.79 39.63 19.47
N PHE A 94 -21.97 40.05 20.43
CA PHE A 94 -22.39 41.03 21.40
C PHE A 94 -22.73 42.29 20.62
N SER A 95 -24.02 42.59 20.52
CA SER A 95 -24.53 43.87 20.08
C SER A 95 -23.96 44.93 21.00
N ALA A 96 -22.88 45.60 20.59
CA ALA A 96 -22.42 46.79 21.26
C ALA A 96 -23.53 47.85 21.15
N PRO A 97 -23.87 48.56 22.25
CA PRO A 97 -24.86 49.61 22.20
C PRO A 97 -24.35 50.74 21.29
N ALA A 98 -25.24 51.17 20.40
CA ALA A 98 -25.04 52.33 19.54
C ALA A 98 -24.67 53.56 20.38
N GLN A 99 -23.53 54.17 20.08
CA GLN A 99 -23.34 55.60 20.32
C GLN A 99 -22.94 56.27 19.01
N SER A 100 -23.74 57.26 18.68
CA SER A 100 -23.79 58.05 17.46
C SER A 100 -22.58 58.97 17.32
N THR A 101 -22.08 59.12 16.09
CA THR A 101 -21.46 60.34 15.52
C THR A 101 -21.23 60.02 14.03
N LEU A 102 -22.24 60.21 13.17
CA LEU A 102 -22.56 61.42 12.41
C LEU A 102 -21.41 61.92 11.50
N LEU A 103 -21.75 62.05 10.21
CA LEU A 103 -21.04 62.64 9.05
C LEU A 103 -20.14 61.62 8.29
N GLN A 104 -20.27 61.40 6.97
CA GLN A 104 -20.85 62.22 5.91
C GLN A 104 -21.07 61.38 4.63
N GLN A 105 -22.33 61.33 4.15
CA GLN A 105 -22.79 61.55 2.74
C GLN A 105 -22.15 60.75 1.58
N LYS A 106 -22.81 60.20 0.54
CA LYS A 106 -24.09 60.43 -0.19
C LYS A 106 -23.91 59.79 -1.61
N PRO A 107 -24.92 59.54 -2.48
CA PRO A 107 -26.22 58.87 -2.37
C PRO A 107 -26.42 57.77 -3.45
N LEU A 108 -27.65 57.26 -3.48
CA LEU A 108 -28.26 56.18 -4.24
C LEU A 108 -28.13 56.23 -5.77
N SER A 109 -28.17 55.03 -6.37
CA SER A 109 -28.95 54.79 -7.59
C SER A 109 -29.72 53.48 -7.45
N ILE A 110 -31.05 53.62 -7.42
CA ILE A 110 -32.07 52.58 -7.51
C ILE A 110 -32.10 52.13 -8.97
N ASN A 111 -32.02 50.83 -9.24
CA ASN A 111 -32.69 50.29 -10.41
C ASN A 111 -33.30 48.91 -10.13
N THR A 112 -34.61 48.96 -9.95
CA THR A 112 -35.61 47.90 -10.01
C THR A 112 -35.64 47.21 -11.38
N GLN A 113 -35.69 45.88 -11.45
CA GLN A 113 -36.75 45.09 -12.16
C GLN A 113 -36.46 43.57 -12.24
N PRO A 114 -37.44 42.69 -12.56
CA PRO A 114 -38.06 41.84 -11.56
C PRO A 114 -38.09 40.34 -11.90
N LEU A 115 -38.75 39.55 -11.03
CA LEU A 115 -39.09 38.13 -11.19
C LEU A 115 -39.66 37.78 -12.59
N ARG A 116 -39.24 36.63 -13.13
CA ARG A 116 -40.10 35.84 -14.02
C ARG A 116 -39.87 34.34 -13.88
N ALA A 117 -41.01 33.65 -13.85
CA ALA A 117 -41.19 32.24 -13.63
C ALA A 117 -41.17 31.42 -14.94
N THR A 118 -41.29 30.10 -14.75
CA THR A 118 -41.84 29.06 -15.65
C THR A 118 -41.09 28.66 -16.92
N SER A 119 -40.74 27.36 -17.00
CA SER A 119 -41.12 26.38 -18.04
C SER A 119 -40.29 25.12 -17.79
N ALA A 120 -40.80 23.91 -17.52
CA ALA A 120 -41.87 23.13 -18.16
C ALA A 120 -41.65 22.96 -19.67
N ASN A 121 -41.25 21.75 -20.03
CA ASN A 121 -41.59 20.95 -21.22
C ASN A 121 -40.36 20.41 -21.93
N SER A 122 -40.35 19.27 -22.63
CA SER A 122 -41.16 18.05 -22.78
C SER A 122 -40.64 17.42 -24.08
N TRP A 123 -40.81 16.10 -24.20
CA TRP A 123 -40.74 15.28 -25.42
C TRP A 123 -39.33 14.80 -25.83
N ALA A 124 -39.00 13.51 -25.68
CA ALA A 124 -39.58 12.30 -26.26
C ALA A 124 -39.30 12.14 -27.76
N THR A 125 -38.37 11.25 -28.09
CA THR A 125 -38.58 10.17 -29.07
C THR A 125 -37.47 9.12 -28.97
N GLN A 126 -37.91 7.89 -29.19
CA GLN A 126 -37.24 6.59 -29.09
C GLN A 126 -36.31 6.31 -30.33
N PRO A 127 -36.13 5.07 -30.84
CA PRO A 127 -35.26 3.99 -30.36
C PRO A 127 -34.37 3.37 -31.49
N THR A 128 -33.62 2.32 -31.15
CA THR A 128 -33.20 1.17 -31.98
C THR A 128 -32.23 1.40 -33.16
N GLN A 129 -31.14 0.62 -33.19
CA GLN A 129 -30.73 -0.33 -34.25
C GLN A 129 -29.28 -0.76 -33.94
N LEU A 130 -29.07 -2.00 -33.47
CA LEU A 130 -28.74 -3.18 -34.29
C LEU A 130 -27.54 -2.98 -35.23
N SER A 131 -26.41 -3.60 -34.87
CA SER A 131 -25.66 -4.43 -35.82
C SER A 131 -24.85 -5.48 -35.07
N SER A 132 -25.15 -6.72 -35.43
CA SER A 132 -24.57 -7.98 -34.99
C SER A 132 -23.93 -8.62 -36.22
N LEU A 133 -22.97 -9.53 -35.98
CA LEU A 133 -22.43 -10.56 -36.87
C LEU A 133 -21.67 -10.12 -38.13
N HIS A 134 -20.47 -10.67 -38.31
CA HIS A 134 -20.22 -11.88 -39.13
C HIS A 134 -18.70 -12.23 -39.08
N THR A 135 -18.29 -13.46 -38.70
CA THR A 135 -18.08 -14.65 -39.58
C THR A 135 -16.63 -14.62 -40.13
N THR A 136 -15.79 -15.66 -40.18
CA THR A 136 -15.87 -17.11 -39.90
C THR A 136 -14.54 -17.74 -40.36
N ASN A 137 -14.38 -19.03 -40.08
CA ASN A 137 -13.41 -20.02 -40.59
C ASN A 137 -12.19 -20.24 -39.68
N GLN A 138 -12.17 -21.26 -38.82
CA GLN A 138 -12.16 -22.71 -39.14
C GLN A 138 -11.18 -23.08 -40.25
N GLN A 139 -10.09 -23.74 -39.87
CA GLN A 139 -9.67 -24.93 -40.61
C GLN A 139 -8.98 -25.93 -39.69
N ALA A 140 -9.68 -27.04 -39.46
CA ALA A 140 -9.09 -28.28 -38.99
C ALA A 140 -8.11 -28.82 -40.03
N LYS A 141 -6.98 -29.40 -39.61
CA LYS A 141 -6.40 -30.53 -40.34
C LYS A 141 -5.53 -31.41 -39.44
N ALA A 142 -5.74 -32.70 -39.62
CA ALA A 142 -5.19 -33.83 -38.90
C ALA A 142 -3.68 -34.09 -39.14
N LEU A 143 -3.11 -34.95 -38.28
CA LEU A 143 -1.91 -35.81 -38.45
C LEU A 143 -1.84 -36.50 -39.84
N PRO A 144 -0.75 -37.18 -40.31
CA PRO A 144 0.39 -37.80 -39.58
C PRO A 144 1.80 -37.75 -40.29
N GLY A 145 2.82 -38.37 -39.67
CA GLY A 145 4.07 -38.86 -40.30
C GLY A 145 5.21 -37.83 -40.38
N ASN A 146 6.51 -38.15 -40.32
CA ASN A 146 7.22 -39.40 -40.58
C ASN A 146 8.71 -39.24 -40.19
N SER A 147 9.28 -40.28 -39.57
CA SER A 147 10.65 -40.81 -39.71
C SER A 147 11.92 -39.94 -39.64
N SER A 148 12.76 -40.36 -38.68
CA SER A 148 14.10 -40.91 -38.89
C SER A 148 15.26 -40.02 -39.34
N ARG A 149 16.22 -39.82 -38.42
CA ARG A 149 17.64 -40.24 -38.56
C ARG A 149 18.32 -40.00 -37.21
N THR A 150 18.65 -41.03 -36.44
CA THR A 150 19.75 -42.01 -36.61
C THR A 150 21.13 -41.39 -36.39
N GLY A 151 21.73 -41.85 -35.28
CA GLY A 151 23.13 -41.78 -34.88
C GLY A 151 23.17 -41.66 -33.35
N GLU A 152 23.21 -42.69 -32.49
CA GLU A 152 24.01 -43.94 -32.45
C GLU A 152 25.43 -43.71 -32.98
N LEU A 153 26.53 -43.90 -32.26
CA LEU A 153 26.94 -44.63 -31.04
C LEU A 153 28.47 -44.33 -30.94
N PRO A 154 29.34 -44.99 -30.13
CA PRO A 154 29.37 -45.37 -28.72
C PRO A 154 30.55 -44.73 -27.93
N LEU A 155 30.42 -44.71 -26.58
CA LEU A 155 31.33 -45.17 -25.47
C LEU A 155 32.88 -45.25 -25.68
N PRO A 156 33.67 -45.58 -24.63
CA PRO A 156 33.71 -45.18 -23.21
C PRO A 156 35.16 -44.77 -22.80
N HIS A 157 35.39 -44.34 -21.56
CA HIS A 157 36.49 -44.84 -20.72
C HIS A 157 36.44 -44.21 -19.32
N ASP A 158 36.29 -45.07 -18.32
CA ASP A 158 36.73 -44.89 -16.94
C ASP A 158 38.15 -44.31 -16.85
N LEU A 159 38.42 -43.53 -15.81
CA LEU A 159 39.51 -43.82 -14.86
C LEU A 159 39.49 -42.87 -13.66
N LEU A 160 39.50 -43.50 -12.48
CA LEU A 160 39.86 -42.95 -11.18
C LEU A 160 41.24 -42.26 -11.21
N HIS A 161 41.36 -41.11 -10.53
CA HIS A 161 42.63 -40.73 -9.92
C HIS A 161 42.39 -39.94 -8.62
N GLU A 162 42.87 -40.54 -7.54
CA GLU A 162 42.99 -40.01 -6.18
C GLU A 162 44.20 -39.06 -6.06
N GLU A 163 44.14 -38.25 -5.01
CA GLU A 163 45.27 -37.75 -4.22
C GLU A 163 46.16 -36.62 -4.79
N GLY A 164 46.12 -35.48 -4.09
CA GLY A 164 47.01 -34.34 -4.30
C GLY A 164 46.90 -33.32 -3.18
N LYS A 165 47.42 -33.70 -2.02
CA LYS A 165 47.63 -32.91 -0.80
C LYS A 165 48.53 -31.67 -1.02
N ASN A 166 48.30 -30.66 -0.17
CA ASN A 166 49.21 -29.60 0.30
C ASN A 166 49.30 -28.28 -0.50
N SER A 167 48.72 -27.21 0.07
CA SER A 167 49.51 -26.03 0.48
C SER A 167 48.75 -25.16 1.49
N LEU A 168 49.22 -25.20 2.73
CA LEU A 168 49.04 -24.19 3.76
C LEU A 168 49.99 -23.02 3.42
N THR A 169 49.47 -21.81 3.24
CA THR A 169 50.15 -20.55 3.59
C THR A 169 49.11 -19.48 3.94
N THR A 170 48.84 -19.40 5.25
CA THR A 170 48.92 -18.21 6.10
C THR A 170 48.47 -16.84 5.54
N SER A 171 47.33 -16.40 6.10
CA SER A 171 47.01 -15.07 6.67
C SER A 171 46.65 -13.88 5.78
N ASN A 172 45.67 -13.14 6.32
CA ASN A 172 45.09 -11.84 5.95
C ASN A 172 44.05 -11.88 4.83
N ASP A 173 42.85 -11.35 4.96
CA ASP A 173 42.16 -10.65 6.04
C ASP A 173 40.67 -10.60 5.62
N ARG A 174 39.74 -10.75 6.59
CA ARG A 174 38.27 -10.65 6.46
C ARG A 174 37.57 -11.45 5.35
N SER A 175 37.30 -12.72 5.65
CA SER A 175 36.09 -13.39 5.17
C SER A 175 34.86 -12.88 5.95
N PRO A 176 33.77 -12.42 5.30
CA PRO A 176 32.51 -12.17 5.98
C PRO A 176 31.72 -13.48 6.11
N ALA A 177 32.26 -14.43 6.88
CA ALA A 177 31.58 -15.67 7.21
C ALA A 177 30.73 -15.50 8.48
N THR A 178 29.68 -14.66 8.48
CA THR A 178 28.61 -14.70 9.50
C THR A 178 27.34 -13.95 9.03
N MET A 179 26.74 -14.34 7.90
CA MET A 179 25.39 -13.87 7.51
C MET A 179 24.49 -15.02 7.01
N ALA A 180 24.79 -16.27 7.37
CA ALA A 180 24.06 -17.46 6.90
C ALA A 180 22.68 -17.69 7.54
N GLY A 181 22.06 -16.68 8.16
CA GLY A 181 20.75 -16.84 8.82
C GLY A 181 19.93 -15.57 9.01
N LYS A 182 20.32 -14.45 8.39
CA LYS A 182 19.55 -13.20 8.49
C LYS A 182 18.66 -13.04 7.28
N THR A 183 17.39 -13.39 7.44
CA THR A 183 16.33 -13.05 6.50
C THR A 183 16.11 -11.54 6.55
N ALA A 184 16.82 -10.81 5.69
CA ALA A 184 16.56 -9.40 5.47
C ALA A 184 15.49 -9.24 4.39
N ILE A 185 14.44 -8.48 4.71
CA ILE A 185 13.32 -8.19 3.81
C ILE A 185 13.40 -6.71 3.45
N ALA A 186 13.40 -6.41 2.16
CA ALA A 186 13.35 -5.04 1.67
C ALA A 186 11.89 -4.60 1.45
N SER A 187 11.57 -3.38 1.86
CA SER A 187 10.26 -2.75 1.65
C SER A 187 10.42 -1.33 1.08
N LEU A 188 9.45 -0.89 0.27
CA LEU A 188 9.45 0.44 -0.31
C LEU A 188 9.01 1.48 0.73
N THR A 189 9.75 2.59 0.84
CA THR A 189 9.31 3.75 1.62
C THR A 189 8.16 4.48 0.94
N SER A 190 7.52 5.42 1.63
CA SER A 190 6.52 6.32 1.02
C SER A 190 7.10 7.08 -0.18
N TYR A 191 8.36 7.52 -0.09
CA TYR A 191 9.09 8.15 -1.18
C TYR A 191 9.42 7.18 -2.32
N GLY A 192 9.82 5.94 -1.99
CA GLY A 192 10.08 4.90 -2.98
C GLY A 192 8.90 4.63 -3.91
N ARG A 193 7.66 4.63 -3.40
CA ARG A 193 6.47 4.33 -4.23
C ARG A 193 6.24 5.33 -5.36
N VAL A 194 6.62 6.58 -5.16
CA VAL A 194 6.50 7.65 -6.16
C VAL A 194 7.83 7.92 -6.88
N PHE A 195 8.89 7.21 -6.51
CA PHE A 195 10.21 7.41 -7.10
C PHE A 195 10.24 6.87 -8.53
N PRO A 196 10.62 7.69 -9.53
CA PRO A 196 10.69 7.24 -10.91
C PRO A 196 11.84 6.22 -11.08
N PRO A 197 11.55 4.96 -11.44
CA PRO A 197 12.59 3.93 -11.58
C PRO A 197 13.62 4.29 -12.66
N ALA A 198 13.23 5.16 -13.60
CA ALA A 198 14.08 5.72 -14.66
C ALA A 198 15.36 6.41 -14.13
N ASN A 199 15.33 6.92 -12.90
CA ASN A 199 16.47 7.61 -12.29
C ASN A 199 17.47 6.64 -11.62
N LEU A 200 17.15 5.34 -11.57
CA LEU A 200 18.05 4.32 -11.05
C LEU A 200 18.92 3.74 -12.16
N PRO A 201 20.19 3.37 -11.85
CA PRO A 201 20.99 2.49 -12.70
C PRO A 201 20.20 1.25 -13.07
N ARG A 202 20.43 0.72 -14.28
CA ARG A 202 19.66 -0.42 -14.82
C ARG A 202 19.54 -1.59 -13.83
N TYR A 203 20.64 -1.88 -13.14
CA TYR A 203 20.69 -2.96 -12.16
C TYR A 203 19.84 -2.69 -10.91
N ASP A 204 20.05 -1.54 -10.28
CA ASP A 204 19.32 -1.11 -9.10
C ASP A 204 17.82 -0.97 -9.40
N ARG A 205 17.46 -0.56 -10.63
CA ARG A 205 16.08 -0.52 -11.12
C ARG A 205 15.43 -1.90 -11.13
N THR A 206 16.12 -2.93 -11.62
CA THR A 206 15.58 -4.29 -11.65
C THR A 206 15.29 -4.80 -10.25
N ILE A 207 16.22 -4.60 -9.31
CA ILE A 207 16.02 -4.99 -7.91
C ILE A 207 14.87 -4.20 -7.29
N PHE A 208 14.86 -2.89 -7.48
CA PHE A 208 13.83 -1.99 -6.98
C PHE A 208 12.41 -2.39 -7.41
N LEU A 209 12.22 -2.76 -8.69
CA LEU A 209 10.93 -3.21 -9.22
C LEU A 209 10.47 -4.56 -8.66
N LEU A 210 11.38 -5.38 -8.12
CA LEU A 210 11.06 -6.68 -7.53
C LEU A 210 10.68 -6.56 -6.04
N ILE A 211 10.88 -5.40 -5.41
CA ILE A 211 10.61 -5.19 -3.99
C ILE A 211 9.09 -5.13 -3.74
N ASN A 212 8.60 -6.10 -2.97
CA ASN A 212 7.20 -6.22 -2.59
C ASN A 212 6.99 -6.47 -1.08
N GLY A 213 8.04 -6.34 -0.26
CA GLY A 213 7.97 -6.58 1.19
C GLY A 213 7.84 -8.06 1.59
N ARG A 214 8.00 -9.01 0.67
CA ARG A 214 7.90 -10.46 0.97
C ARG A 214 9.12 -11.26 0.56
N ARG A 215 9.97 -10.71 -0.30
CA ARG A 215 11.12 -11.42 -0.85
C ARG A 215 12.34 -11.24 0.04
N THR A 216 13.04 -12.34 0.25
CA THR A 216 14.34 -12.39 0.92
C THR A 216 15.47 -12.09 -0.07
N ILE A 217 16.67 -11.88 0.46
CA ILE A 217 17.88 -11.68 -0.35
C ILE A 217 18.21 -12.91 -1.21
N ALA A 218 17.92 -14.11 -0.70
CA ALA A 218 18.07 -15.34 -1.47
C ALA A 218 17.12 -15.35 -2.69
N ASP A 219 15.87 -14.92 -2.51
CA ASP A 219 14.91 -14.82 -3.62
C ASP A 219 15.36 -13.81 -4.67
N PHE A 220 15.89 -12.65 -4.25
CA PHE A 220 16.43 -11.65 -5.18
C PHE A 220 17.64 -12.19 -5.96
N SER A 221 18.55 -12.90 -5.27
CA SER A 221 19.70 -13.55 -5.90
C SER A 221 19.26 -14.58 -6.96
N GLN A 222 18.26 -15.41 -6.66
CA GLN A 222 17.72 -16.40 -7.59
C GLN A 222 17.02 -15.75 -8.80
N LEU A 223 16.18 -14.74 -8.58
CA LEU A 223 15.42 -14.09 -9.65
C LEU A 223 16.29 -13.29 -10.61
N THR A 224 17.34 -12.66 -10.08
CA THR A 224 18.27 -11.85 -10.88
C THR A 224 19.46 -12.65 -11.41
N LYS A 225 19.65 -13.88 -10.92
CA LYS A 225 20.80 -14.76 -11.18
C LYS A 225 22.13 -14.09 -10.80
N ARG A 226 22.19 -13.53 -9.59
CA ARG A 226 23.30 -12.69 -9.10
C ARG A 226 23.77 -13.14 -7.74
N SER A 227 24.99 -12.73 -7.37
CA SER A 227 25.53 -13.07 -6.05
C SER A 227 24.82 -12.28 -4.95
N THR A 228 24.81 -12.83 -3.74
CA THR A 228 24.21 -12.17 -2.57
C THR A 228 24.85 -10.82 -2.28
N GLU A 229 26.17 -10.70 -2.49
CA GLU A 229 26.95 -9.48 -2.24
C GLU A 229 26.52 -8.35 -3.18
N GLU A 230 26.29 -8.66 -4.46
CA GLU A 230 25.80 -7.69 -5.44
C GLU A 230 24.40 -7.18 -5.09
N ILE A 231 23.54 -8.08 -4.57
CA ILE A 231 22.20 -7.70 -4.08
C ILE A 231 22.32 -6.77 -2.87
N TYR A 232 23.13 -7.11 -1.87
CA TYR A 232 23.36 -6.26 -0.70
C TYR A 232 23.87 -4.87 -1.09
N ALA A 233 24.84 -4.80 -2.01
CA ALA A 233 25.38 -3.53 -2.47
C ALA A 233 24.29 -2.67 -3.14
N SER A 234 23.41 -3.28 -3.93
CA SER A 234 22.30 -2.57 -4.56
C SER A 234 21.25 -2.10 -3.54
N LEU A 235 20.83 -2.98 -2.63
CA LEU A 235 19.87 -2.64 -1.59
C LEU A 235 20.39 -1.51 -0.70
N HIS A 236 21.68 -1.52 -0.34
CA HIS A 236 22.28 -0.44 0.42
C HIS A 236 22.33 0.89 -0.35
N ARG A 237 22.57 0.88 -1.67
CA ARG A 237 22.47 2.09 -2.50
C ARG A 237 21.04 2.63 -2.54
N LEU A 238 20.05 1.76 -2.74
CA LEU A 238 18.63 2.12 -2.71
C LEU A 238 18.23 2.66 -1.32
N GLN A 239 18.76 2.09 -0.24
CA GLN A 239 18.53 2.57 1.12
C GLN A 239 19.15 3.95 1.37
N ASN A 240 20.37 4.20 0.85
CA ASN A 240 21.03 5.51 0.93
C ASN A 240 20.22 6.60 0.22
N LEU A 241 19.48 6.24 -0.83
CA LEU A 241 18.54 7.13 -1.52
C LEU A 241 17.19 7.28 -0.78
N GLN A 242 17.03 6.63 0.38
CA GLN A 242 15.82 6.65 1.22
C GLN A 242 14.54 6.16 0.50
N ILE A 243 14.69 5.40 -0.58
CA ILE A 243 13.58 4.84 -1.35
C ILE A 243 13.17 3.44 -0.87
N ILE A 244 14.04 2.77 -0.11
CA ILE A 244 13.73 1.48 0.52
C ILE A 244 14.19 1.45 1.98
N THR A 245 13.60 0.55 2.76
CA THR A 245 14.03 0.17 4.10
C THR A 245 14.34 -1.33 4.11
N ILE A 246 15.42 -1.72 4.79
CA ILE A 246 15.80 -3.12 4.96
C ILE A 246 15.51 -3.51 6.40
N GLU A 247 14.52 -4.37 6.60
CA GLU A 247 14.21 -4.93 7.91
C GLU A 247 15.00 -6.23 8.09
N THR A 248 15.91 -6.24 9.07
CA THR A 248 16.69 -7.44 9.38
C THR A 248 15.95 -8.21 10.47
N LEU A 249 15.30 -9.31 10.11
CA LEU A 249 14.63 -10.13 11.09
C LEU A 249 15.71 -10.81 11.98
N PRO A 250 15.62 -10.69 13.32
CA PRO A 250 16.53 -11.43 14.20
C PRO A 250 16.32 -12.93 14.00
N ALA A 251 17.42 -13.69 13.89
CA ALA A 251 17.37 -15.14 13.88
C ALA A 251 16.70 -15.59 15.19
N GLN A 252 15.55 -16.24 15.05
CA GLN A 252 14.80 -16.77 16.19
C GLN A 252 15.63 -17.93 16.79
N PRO A 253 15.99 -17.87 18.09
CA PRO A 253 16.83 -18.87 18.74
C PRO A 253 16.14 -20.24 18.85
#